data_AF-A0A0S8EVN2-F1
#
_entry.id   AF-A0A0S8EVN2-F1
#
_cell.length_a   1.000
_cell.length_b   1.000
_cell.length_c   1.000
_cell.angle_alpha   90.00
_cell.angle_beta   90.00
_cell.angle_gamma   90.00
#
_symmetry.space_group_name_H-M   'P 1'
#
loop_
_entity.id
_entity.type
_entity.pdbx_description
1 polymer ?
#
loop_
_entity_poly.entity_id
_entity_poly.type
_entity_poly.pdbx_seq_one_letter_code
_entity_poly.pdbx_strand_id
1 'polypeptide(L)'
;MSAFSVPALAGEKVVKRVPAGAVAFHFVFDLSFVTGEFVGYVAFIEGVDSPLFDGVPSEDTAYFTVRLTEPAAAQIPLPVPDTELATSFFVPGAQATFYFNPDPNGRDWSNPDTFSEGVPIAVIDESALLSTRATAAFPGHFFNTFSGRLIDSTPIDFNGQRLDFRKLVPDGITVTNFGNGLRFLPDGSPGVSGGGTAIAIGGELRDK
;
A
#
# COMPACT_ATOMS: atom_id res chain seq x y z
N MET A 1 -2.26 -25.13 -50.68
CA MET A 1 -2.55 -24.25 -49.53
C MET A 1 -1.39 -24.37 -48.56
N SER A 2 -0.51 -23.38 -48.54
CA SER A 2 0.65 -23.36 -47.65
C SER A 2 0.25 -22.65 -46.36
N ALA A 3 0.19 -23.39 -45.26
CA ALA A 3 -0.04 -22.82 -43.94
C ALA A 3 1.22 -22.10 -43.49
N PHE A 4 1.17 -20.76 -43.46
CA PHE A 4 2.16 -19.95 -42.77
C PHE A 4 1.94 -20.14 -41.27
N SER A 5 2.88 -20.82 -40.61
CA SER A 5 2.99 -20.77 -39.15
C SER A 5 3.63 -19.42 -38.80
N VAL A 6 2.86 -18.58 -38.12
CA VAL A 6 3.39 -17.38 -37.49
C VAL A 6 4.18 -17.87 -36.26
N PRO A 7 5.43 -17.42 -36.04
CA PRO A 7 6.14 -17.76 -34.81
C PRO A 7 5.38 -17.14 -33.64
N ALA A 8 5.14 -17.94 -32.59
CA ALA A 8 4.72 -17.40 -31.31
C ALA A 8 5.79 -16.42 -30.83
N LEU A 9 5.51 -15.11 -30.90
CA LEU A 9 6.23 -14.11 -30.14
C LEU A 9 6.20 -14.57 -28.68
N ALA A 10 7.38 -14.70 -28.07
CA ALA A 10 7.53 -15.06 -26.66
C ALA A 10 6.52 -14.23 -25.85
N GLY A 11 5.55 -14.92 -25.24
CA GLY A 11 4.41 -14.27 -24.60
C GLY A 11 4.89 -13.29 -23.53
N GLU A 12 4.34 -12.08 -23.57
CA GLU A 12 4.53 -11.09 -22.51
C GLU A 12 4.31 -11.75 -21.14
N LYS A 13 5.28 -11.59 -20.24
CA LYS A 13 5.22 -12.21 -18.93
C LYS A 13 4.29 -11.39 -18.04
N VAL A 14 3.02 -11.76 -18.01
CA VAL A 14 2.01 -11.04 -17.21
C VAL A 14 2.05 -11.52 -15.76
N VAL A 15 2.07 -10.57 -14.81
CA VAL A 15 1.89 -10.89 -13.39
C VAL A 15 0.49 -11.46 -13.18
N LYS A 16 0.42 -12.66 -12.60
CA LYS A 16 -0.84 -13.40 -12.45
C LYS A 16 -1.61 -12.95 -11.22
N ARG A 17 -2.89 -13.29 -11.20
CA ARG A 17 -3.76 -13.11 -10.04
C ARG A 17 -3.16 -13.78 -8.80
N VAL A 18 -3.15 -13.05 -7.70
CA VAL A 18 -2.77 -13.56 -6.38
C VAL A 18 -3.89 -14.47 -5.86
N PRO A 19 -3.59 -15.70 -5.39
CA PRO A 19 -4.59 -16.57 -4.79
C PRO A 19 -5.28 -15.90 -3.60
N ALA A 20 -6.57 -16.17 -3.44
CA ALA A 20 -7.31 -15.67 -2.29
C ALA A 20 -6.66 -16.09 -0.96
N GLY A 21 -6.51 -15.16 -0.02
CA GLY A 21 -5.86 -15.38 1.26
C GLY A 21 -4.32 -15.40 1.21
N ALA A 22 -3.70 -15.27 0.02
CA ALA A 22 -2.25 -15.10 -0.10
C ALA A 22 -1.85 -13.63 0.03
N VAL A 23 -0.61 -13.40 0.42
CA VAL A 23 -0.02 -12.05 0.43
C VAL A 23 0.06 -11.52 -1.00
N ALA A 24 -0.46 -10.31 -1.22
CA ALA A 24 -0.35 -9.60 -2.48
C ALA A 24 0.87 -8.68 -2.52
N PHE A 25 1.10 -7.91 -1.44
CA PHE A 25 2.24 -7.01 -1.34
C PHE A 25 2.56 -6.62 0.10
N HIS A 26 3.81 -6.20 0.33
CA HIS A 26 4.26 -5.58 1.58
C HIS A 26 4.70 -4.15 1.31
N PHE A 27 4.47 -3.25 2.26
CA PHE A 27 4.92 -1.87 2.18
C PHE A 27 5.42 -1.35 3.53
N VAL A 28 6.25 -0.32 3.48
CA VAL A 28 6.72 0.45 4.64
C VAL A 28 6.16 1.86 4.50
N PHE A 29 5.83 2.50 5.61
CA PHE A 29 5.21 3.81 5.59
C PHE A 29 5.58 4.72 6.76
N ASP A 30 5.21 5.96 6.55
CA ASP A 30 5.39 7.12 7.40
C ASP A 30 4.08 7.92 7.38
N LEU A 31 3.55 8.26 8.54
CA LEU A 31 2.36 9.09 8.69
C LEU A 31 2.63 10.24 9.65
N SER A 32 2.36 11.47 9.22
CA SER A 32 2.30 12.66 10.09
C SER A 32 0.89 12.85 10.65
N PHE A 33 0.78 13.03 11.97
CA PHE A 33 -0.51 13.39 12.58
C PHE A 33 -0.86 14.87 12.44
N VAL A 34 0.09 15.72 12.04
CA VAL A 34 -0.13 17.15 11.86
C VAL A 34 -0.74 17.43 10.49
N THR A 35 -0.16 16.85 9.45
CA THR A 35 -0.61 17.07 8.07
C THR A 35 -1.60 16.00 7.61
N GLY A 36 -1.63 14.83 8.26
CA GLY A 36 -2.38 13.67 7.79
C GLY A 36 -1.71 12.96 6.60
N GLU A 37 -0.51 13.40 6.20
CA GLU A 37 0.23 12.82 5.08
C GLU A 37 0.74 11.44 5.44
N PHE A 38 0.29 10.45 4.68
CA PHE A 38 0.79 9.08 4.70
C PHE A 38 1.51 8.84 3.40
N VAL A 39 2.78 8.45 3.48
CA VAL A 39 3.60 8.07 2.34
C VAL A 39 4.39 6.81 2.65
N GLY A 40 4.80 6.10 1.61
CA GLY A 40 5.51 4.85 1.77
C GLY A 40 6.03 4.26 0.47
N TYR A 41 6.76 3.15 0.59
CA TYR A 41 7.25 2.37 -0.54
C TYR A 41 6.87 0.90 -0.43
N VAL A 42 6.73 0.24 -1.58
CA VAL A 42 6.38 -1.18 -1.68
C VAL A 42 7.65 -2.02 -1.69
N ALA A 43 7.77 -2.93 -0.73
CA ALA A 43 8.95 -3.77 -0.55
C ALA A 43 8.81 -5.14 -1.26
N PHE A 44 7.58 -5.55 -1.58
CA PHE A 44 7.29 -6.83 -2.22
C PHE A 44 5.96 -6.78 -2.98
N ILE A 45 5.90 -7.43 -4.14
CA ILE A 45 4.66 -7.67 -4.91
C ILE A 45 4.71 -9.12 -5.38
N GLU A 46 3.68 -9.91 -5.05
CA GLU A 46 3.57 -11.31 -5.44
C GLU A 46 3.58 -11.46 -6.97
N GLY A 47 4.40 -12.37 -7.48
CA GLY A 47 4.51 -12.68 -8.91
C GLY A 47 5.35 -11.69 -9.74
N VAL A 48 5.91 -10.64 -9.12
CA VAL A 48 6.97 -9.82 -9.74
C VAL A 48 8.32 -10.44 -9.43
N ASP A 49 9.05 -10.86 -10.46
CA ASP A 49 10.29 -11.62 -10.30
C ASP A 49 11.54 -10.74 -10.23
N SER A 50 11.39 -9.44 -10.46
CA SER A 50 12.49 -8.49 -10.48
C SER A 50 12.58 -7.71 -9.16
N PRO A 51 13.78 -7.25 -8.75
CA PRO A 51 13.93 -6.40 -7.58
C PRO A 51 13.04 -5.16 -7.67
N LEU A 52 12.37 -4.81 -6.56
CA LEU A 52 11.56 -3.58 -6.48
C LEU A 52 12.37 -2.33 -6.11
N PHE A 53 13.70 -2.46 -6.08
CA PHE A 53 14.63 -1.40 -5.72
C PHE A 53 15.76 -1.31 -6.75
N ASP A 54 16.14 -0.09 -7.12
CA ASP A 54 17.34 0.22 -7.90
C ASP A 54 18.59 0.23 -7.00
N GLY A 55 18.96 -0.95 -6.48
CA GLY A 55 20.10 -1.12 -5.59
C GLY A 55 19.71 -1.45 -4.15
N VAL A 56 20.37 -0.80 -3.17
CA VAL A 56 20.14 -1.07 -1.74
C VAL A 56 18.73 -0.63 -1.36
N PRO A 57 17.90 -1.47 -0.73
CA PRO A 57 16.53 -1.11 -0.37
C PRO A 57 16.45 0.15 0.51
N SER A 58 15.78 1.18 -0.01
CA SER A 58 15.43 2.42 0.68
C SER A 58 14.27 3.11 -0.03
N GLU A 59 13.76 4.19 0.55
CA GLU A 59 12.83 5.11 -0.12
C GLU A 59 13.41 5.65 -1.43
N ASP A 60 14.69 5.97 -1.46
CA ASP A 60 15.33 6.55 -2.65
C ASP A 60 15.38 5.59 -3.83
N THR A 61 15.52 4.28 -3.56
CA THR A 61 15.73 3.28 -4.61
C THR A 61 14.44 2.54 -5.00
N ALA A 62 13.34 2.70 -4.26
CA ALA A 62 12.11 1.96 -4.52
C ALA A 62 11.44 2.35 -5.84
N TYR A 63 11.11 1.41 -6.74
CA TYR A 63 10.36 1.74 -7.96
C TYR A 63 8.88 2.08 -7.69
N PHE A 64 8.36 1.60 -6.56
CA PHE A 64 6.93 1.65 -6.24
C PHE A 64 6.69 2.35 -4.92
N THR A 65 5.80 3.34 -4.94
CA THR A 65 5.42 4.12 -3.77
C THR A 65 3.92 4.12 -3.55
N VAL A 66 3.50 4.55 -2.36
CA VAL A 66 2.11 4.73 -1.97
C VAL A 66 1.96 6.07 -1.25
N ARG A 67 0.86 6.77 -1.51
CA ARG A 67 0.43 7.96 -0.78
C ARG A 67 -1.06 7.89 -0.50
N LEU A 68 -1.47 8.34 0.68
CA LEU A 68 -2.89 8.56 0.96
C LEU A 68 -3.32 9.86 0.28
N THR A 69 -4.17 9.75 -0.74
CA THR A 69 -4.63 10.87 -1.55
C THR A 69 -5.95 11.45 -1.07
N GLU A 70 -6.76 10.66 -0.35
CA GLU A 70 -7.94 11.13 0.37
C GLU A 70 -7.96 10.53 1.78
N PRO A 71 -7.97 11.33 2.86
CA PRO A 71 -8.01 10.80 4.21
C PRO A 71 -9.43 10.40 4.65
N ALA A 72 -9.52 9.50 5.62
CA ALA A 72 -10.81 9.10 6.20
C ALA A 72 -11.51 10.31 6.86
N ALA A 73 -12.83 10.43 6.66
CA ALA A 73 -13.59 11.61 7.07
C ALA A 73 -13.76 11.76 8.59
N ALA A 74 -13.69 10.68 9.36
CA ALA A 74 -13.90 10.71 10.81
C ALA A 74 -13.24 9.53 11.54
N GLN A 75 -12.71 9.83 12.72
CA GLN A 75 -12.27 8.85 13.71
C GLN A 75 -13.28 8.80 14.86
N ILE A 76 -13.74 7.60 15.21
CA ILE A 76 -14.68 7.32 16.28
C ILE A 76 -13.95 6.52 17.36
N PRO A 77 -13.70 7.08 18.56
CA PRO A 77 -13.14 6.33 19.68
C PRO A 77 -14.07 5.18 20.10
N LEU A 78 -13.49 4.01 20.33
CA LEU A 78 -14.18 2.83 20.85
C LEU A 78 -13.67 2.58 22.28
N PRO A 79 -14.46 2.92 23.32
CA PRO A 79 -14.00 2.81 24.70
C PRO A 79 -13.75 1.35 25.07
N VAL A 80 -12.60 1.12 25.70
CA VAL A 80 -12.19 -0.16 26.30
C VAL A 80 -11.80 0.09 27.76
N PRO A 81 -11.95 -0.89 28.67
CA PRO A 81 -11.73 -0.68 30.10
C PRO A 81 -10.25 -0.50 30.47
N ASP A 82 -9.33 -0.96 29.62
CA ASP A 82 -7.89 -0.80 29.83
C ASP A 82 -7.44 0.59 29.39
N THR A 83 -6.87 1.36 30.31
CA THR A 83 -6.40 2.74 30.07
C THR A 83 -5.13 2.82 29.24
N GLU A 84 -4.40 1.71 29.11
CA GLU A 84 -3.19 1.61 28.28
C GLU A 84 -3.50 1.19 26.84
N LEU A 85 -4.78 0.94 26.54
CA LEU A 85 -5.27 0.55 25.22
C LEU A 85 -6.22 1.60 24.68
N ALA A 86 -5.92 2.14 23.50
CA ALA A 86 -6.83 3.00 22.75
C ALA A 86 -7.30 2.27 21.50
N THR A 87 -8.61 2.16 21.33
CA THR A 87 -9.22 1.59 20.14
C THR A 87 -10.03 2.67 19.42
N SER A 88 -9.93 2.73 18.10
CA SER A 88 -10.73 3.63 17.28
C SER A 88 -11.14 3.00 15.96
N PHE A 89 -12.27 3.47 15.46
CA PHE A 89 -12.81 3.12 14.18
C PHE A 89 -12.70 4.34 13.25
N PHE A 90 -12.22 4.15 12.03
CA PHE A 90 -12.26 5.17 11.00
C PHE A 90 -13.34 4.80 9.98
N VAL A 91 -14.19 5.77 9.65
CA VAL A 91 -15.25 5.57 8.67
C VAL A 91 -14.66 5.29 7.28
N PRO A 92 -15.32 4.46 6.43
CA PRO A 92 -14.86 4.21 5.06
C PRO A 92 -14.69 5.50 4.24
N GLY A 93 -13.87 5.42 3.18
CA GLY A 93 -13.71 6.48 2.19
C GLY A 93 -12.32 7.13 2.13
N ALA A 94 -11.34 6.57 2.83
CA ALA A 94 -9.94 6.90 2.58
C ALA A 94 -9.48 6.30 1.24
N GLN A 95 -8.59 6.96 0.51
CA GLN A 95 -8.02 6.45 -0.74
C GLN A 95 -6.50 6.48 -0.71
N ALA A 96 -5.88 5.35 -1.03
CA ALA A 96 -4.45 5.21 -1.23
C ALA A 96 -4.13 5.03 -2.72
N THR A 97 -3.22 5.84 -3.24
CA THR A 97 -2.73 5.74 -4.61
C THR A 97 -1.33 5.18 -4.61
N PHE A 98 -1.10 4.18 -5.47
CA PHE A 98 0.21 3.59 -5.73
C PHE A 98 0.80 4.20 -6.99
N TYR A 99 2.09 4.49 -6.95
CA TYR A 99 2.82 5.11 -8.04
C TYR A 99 4.00 4.23 -8.47
N PHE A 100 4.32 4.30 -9.75
CA PHE A 100 5.51 3.71 -10.34
C PHE A 100 6.42 4.83 -10.87
N ASN A 101 7.69 4.82 -10.46
CA ASN A 101 8.72 5.69 -11.02
C ASN A 101 9.86 4.81 -11.59
N PRO A 102 10.11 4.82 -12.91
CA PRO A 102 11.18 4.03 -13.52
C PRO A 102 12.61 4.52 -13.19
N ASP A 103 12.75 5.75 -12.68
CA ASP A 103 14.02 6.34 -12.24
C ASP A 103 13.86 6.83 -10.78
N PRO A 104 13.89 5.89 -9.81
CA PRO A 104 13.70 6.23 -8.41
C PRO A 104 14.94 6.99 -7.90
N ASN A 105 14.77 8.27 -7.62
CA ASN A 105 15.79 9.09 -6.97
C ASN A 105 15.14 10.21 -6.14
N GLY A 106 15.79 10.58 -5.02
CA GLY A 106 15.48 11.80 -4.27
C GLY A 106 14.18 11.78 -3.46
N ARG A 107 13.81 10.64 -2.87
CA ARG A 107 12.63 10.58 -2.00
C ARG A 107 12.96 11.09 -0.61
N ASP A 108 12.04 11.85 -0.06
CA ASP A 108 12.23 12.52 1.22
C ASP A 108 10.96 12.37 2.06
N TRP A 109 11.07 11.68 3.19
CA TRP A 109 9.96 11.51 4.14
C TRP A 109 9.38 12.84 4.64
N SER A 110 10.16 13.92 4.62
CA SER A 110 9.71 15.27 4.97
C SER A 110 9.03 16.01 3.82
N ASN A 111 9.13 15.49 2.59
CA ASN A 111 8.45 16.02 1.40
C ASN A 111 7.57 14.93 0.74
N PRO A 112 6.29 14.81 1.17
CA PRO A 112 5.36 13.80 0.66
C PRO A 112 5.17 13.81 -0.86
N ASP A 113 5.38 14.95 -1.52
CA ASP A 113 5.21 15.06 -2.97
C ASP A 113 6.20 14.16 -3.74
N THR A 114 7.39 13.93 -3.19
CA THR A 114 8.42 13.04 -3.78
C THR A 114 7.96 11.58 -3.90
N PHE A 115 6.99 11.16 -3.07
CA PHE A 115 6.40 9.82 -3.15
C PHE A 115 5.34 9.69 -4.26
N SER A 116 4.93 10.80 -4.88
CA SER A 116 3.88 10.86 -5.91
C SER A 116 4.36 11.38 -7.27
N GLU A 117 5.67 11.51 -7.49
CA GLU A 117 6.25 12.01 -8.76
C GLU A 117 6.11 11.04 -9.95
N GLY A 118 5.82 9.76 -9.66
CA GLY A 118 5.65 8.72 -10.68
C GLY A 118 4.27 8.69 -11.35
N VAL A 119 4.05 7.68 -12.18
CA VAL A 119 2.73 7.42 -12.78
C VAL A 119 1.83 6.69 -11.77
N PRO A 120 0.57 7.10 -11.55
CA PRO A 120 -0.35 6.34 -10.71
C PRO A 120 -0.73 5.02 -11.39
N ILE A 121 -0.56 3.91 -10.68
CA ILE A 121 -0.78 2.55 -11.22
C ILE A 121 -1.94 1.81 -10.56
N ALA A 122 -2.35 2.22 -9.37
CA ALA A 122 -3.50 1.67 -8.68
C ALA A 122 -4.06 2.70 -7.70
N VAL A 123 -5.39 2.74 -7.58
CA VAL A 123 -6.06 3.48 -6.52
C VAL A 123 -6.93 2.50 -5.74
N ILE A 124 -6.77 2.51 -4.41
CA ILE A 124 -7.49 1.64 -3.49
C ILE A 124 -8.36 2.51 -2.60
N ASP A 125 -9.66 2.24 -2.61
CA ASP A 125 -10.63 2.83 -1.68
C ASP A 125 -10.75 1.93 -0.44
N GLU A 126 -10.43 2.48 0.71
CA GLU A 126 -10.39 1.78 1.99
C GLU A 126 -11.80 1.68 2.59
N SER A 127 -12.11 0.47 3.05
CA SER A 127 -13.25 0.23 3.92
C SER A 127 -13.02 0.87 5.28
N ALA A 128 -13.93 0.59 6.21
CA ALA A 128 -13.70 0.91 7.61
C ALA A 128 -12.38 0.32 8.11
N LEU A 129 -11.64 1.13 8.88
CA LEU A 129 -10.38 0.75 9.51
C LEU A 129 -10.59 0.65 11.02
N LEU A 130 -10.21 -0.49 11.61
CA LEU A 130 -10.07 -0.62 13.05
C LEU A 130 -8.61 -0.36 13.42
N SER A 131 -8.38 0.61 14.30
CA SER A 131 -7.06 0.92 14.86
C SER A 131 -7.06 0.56 16.34
N THR A 132 -6.04 -0.17 16.77
CA THR A 132 -5.77 -0.47 18.17
C THR A 132 -4.38 0.02 18.50
N ARG A 133 -4.21 0.77 19.58
CA ARG A 133 -2.93 1.33 20.02
C ARG A 133 -2.68 0.98 21.48
N ALA A 134 -1.54 0.35 21.76
CA ALA A 134 -1.07 0.09 23.10
C ALA A 134 0.00 1.13 23.49
N THR A 135 -0.20 1.82 24.61
CA THR A 135 0.63 2.95 25.08
C THR A 135 1.36 2.68 26.39
N ALA A 136 1.27 1.44 26.92
CA ALA A 136 1.94 0.99 28.14
C ALA A 136 3.47 1.19 28.14
N ALA A 137 4.07 1.14 26.95
CA ALA A 137 5.48 1.46 26.72
C ALA A 137 5.56 2.64 25.75
N PHE A 138 6.60 3.46 25.85
CA PHE A 138 6.93 4.46 24.82
C PHE A 138 7.98 3.86 23.87
N PRO A 139 7.84 3.98 22.54
CA PRO A 139 6.85 4.76 21.76
C PRO A 139 5.46 4.12 21.61
N GLY A 140 5.23 2.96 22.21
CA GLY A 140 3.98 2.20 22.08
C GLY A 140 3.89 1.51 20.72
N HIS A 141 2.76 0.87 20.47
CA HIS A 141 2.52 0.14 19.23
C HIS A 141 1.10 0.38 18.73
N PHE A 142 0.91 0.34 17.42
CA PHE A 142 -0.43 0.22 16.84
C PHE A 142 -0.54 -1.03 15.97
N PHE A 143 -1.78 -1.48 15.84
CA PHE A 143 -2.20 -2.47 14.87
C PHE A 143 -3.47 -1.97 14.19
N ASN A 144 -3.44 -1.90 12.86
CA ASN A 144 -4.61 -1.51 12.08
C ASN A 144 -5.03 -2.63 11.15
N THR A 145 -6.34 -2.78 10.94
CA THR A 145 -6.90 -3.68 9.93
C THR A 145 -8.01 -2.99 9.16
N PHE A 146 -7.98 -3.13 7.84
CA PHE A 146 -9.03 -2.67 6.93
C PHE A 146 -9.04 -3.52 5.66
N SER A 147 -10.11 -3.45 4.90
CA SER A 147 -10.12 -3.95 3.52
C SER A 147 -10.05 -2.79 2.54
N GLY A 148 -9.61 -3.04 1.33
CA GLY A 148 -9.53 -2.04 0.26
C GLY A 148 -10.07 -2.64 -1.04
N ARG A 149 -10.84 -1.85 -1.78
CA ARG A 149 -11.27 -2.20 -3.14
C ARG A 149 -10.47 -1.40 -4.16
N LEU A 150 -10.06 -2.06 -5.22
CA LEU A 150 -9.43 -1.39 -6.35
C LEU A 150 -10.48 -0.54 -7.08
N ILE A 151 -10.23 0.76 -7.21
CA ILE A 151 -11.13 1.67 -7.95
C ILE A 151 -10.57 2.05 -9.30
N ASP A 152 -9.23 2.13 -9.41
CA ASP A 152 -8.54 2.38 -10.67
C ASP A 152 -7.24 1.57 -10.77
N SER A 153 -6.82 1.27 -11.99
CA SER A 153 -5.59 0.53 -12.27
C SER A 153 -5.06 0.89 -13.66
N THR A 154 -3.84 1.39 -13.70
CA THR A 154 -3.11 1.65 -14.95
C THR A 154 -2.00 0.62 -15.10
N PRO A 155 -2.09 -0.27 -16.09
CA PRO A 155 -1.09 -1.33 -16.27
C PRO A 155 0.24 -0.79 -16.82
N ILE A 156 1.35 -1.28 -16.27
CA ILE A 156 2.72 -0.88 -16.62
C ILE A 156 3.55 -2.07 -17.08
N ASP A 157 4.66 -1.78 -17.76
CA ASP A 157 5.69 -2.75 -18.09
C ASP A 157 6.89 -2.52 -17.18
N PHE A 158 7.21 -3.51 -16.35
CA PHE A 158 8.29 -3.46 -15.38
C PHE A 158 9.21 -4.66 -15.57
N ASN A 159 10.46 -4.41 -15.97
CA ASN A 159 11.47 -5.45 -16.19
C ASN A 159 10.99 -6.62 -17.09
N GLY A 160 10.28 -6.29 -18.17
CA GLY A 160 9.73 -7.27 -19.11
C GLY A 160 8.49 -8.02 -18.60
N GLN A 161 7.93 -7.61 -17.45
CA GLN A 161 6.66 -8.11 -16.93
C GLN A 161 5.56 -7.04 -16.97
N ARG A 162 4.38 -7.43 -17.44
CA ARG A 162 3.19 -6.57 -17.35
C ARG A 162 2.57 -6.68 -15.97
N LEU A 163 2.59 -5.59 -15.21
CA LEU A 163 1.95 -5.47 -13.91
C LEU A 163 0.63 -4.69 -14.06
N ASP A 164 -0.45 -5.25 -13.55
CA ASP A 164 -1.78 -4.65 -13.55
C ASP A 164 -2.51 -5.06 -12.26
N PHE A 165 -2.79 -4.10 -11.39
CA PHE A 165 -3.47 -4.38 -10.11
C PHE A 165 -4.87 -4.96 -10.31
N ARG A 166 -5.54 -4.63 -11.42
CA ARG A 166 -6.84 -5.20 -11.79
C ARG A 166 -6.77 -6.69 -12.08
N LYS A 167 -5.61 -7.19 -12.51
CA LYS A 167 -5.36 -8.64 -12.70
C LYS A 167 -4.77 -9.28 -11.44
N LEU A 168 -3.93 -8.54 -10.72
CA LEU A 168 -3.25 -9.02 -9.52
C LEU A 168 -4.25 -9.29 -8.37
N VAL A 169 -5.08 -8.30 -8.05
CA VAL A 169 -6.03 -8.29 -6.92
C VAL A 169 -7.41 -7.81 -7.36
N PRO A 170 -8.08 -8.54 -8.29
CA PRO A 170 -9.34 -8.10 -8.90
C PRO A 170 -10.46 -7.86 -7.87
N ASP A 171 -10.44 -8.63 -6.78
CA ASP A 171 -11.46 -8.58 -5.73
C ASP A 171 -10.99 -7.74 -4.52
N GLY A 172 -9.92 -6.95 -4.67
CA GLY A 172 -9.37 -6.12 -3.61
C GLY A 172 -8.48 -6.88 -2.62
N ILE A 173 -8.24 -6.24 -1.47
CA ILE A 173 -7.26 -6.66 -0.47
C ILE A 173 -7.78 -6.46 0.95
N THR A 174 -7.25 -7.23 1.91
CA THR A 174 -7.28 -6.92 3.34
C THR A 174 -5.88 -6.53 3.78
N VAL A 175 -5.75 -5.40 4.44
CA VAL A 175 -4.48 -4.85 4.89
C VAL A 175 -4.40 -4.92 6.40
N THR A 176 -3.23 -5.33 6.89
CA THR A 176 -2.85 -5.21 8.30
C THR A 176 -1.59 -4.36 8.40
N ASN A 177 -1.59 -3.36 9.29
CA ASN A 177 -0.44 -2.51 9.55
C ASN A 177 0.03 -2.68 10.98
N PHE A 178 1.34 -2.67 11.20
CA PHE A 178 1.96 -2.69 12.51
C PHE A 178 3.09 -1.68 12.57
N GLY A 179 3.21 -0.97 13.68
CA GLY A 179 4.24 0.05 13.82
C GLY A 179 4.32 0.63 15.23
N ASN A 180 5.09 1.71 15.36
CA ASN A 180 5.22 2.43 16.61
C ASN A 180 3.98 3.31 16.87
N GLY A 181 3.53 3.38 18.13
CA GLY A 181 2.34 4.14 18.51
C GLY A 181 2.50 5.66 18.43
N LEU A 182 3.74 6.14 18.56
CA LEU A 182 4.12 7.54 18.42
C LEU A 182 5.61 7.66 18.05
N ARG A 183 5.97 8.57 17.16
CA ARG A 183 7.35 9.04 16.96
C ARG A 183 7.31 10.52 16.62
N PHE A 184 8.48 11.13 16.65
CA PHE A 184 8.68 12.50 16.21
C PHE A 184 9.45 12.49 14.89
N LEU A 185 8.89 13.14 13.89
CA LEU A 185 9.54 13.42 12.61
C LEU A 185 10.73 14.38 12.81
N PRO A 186 11.63 14.56 11.83
CA PRO A 186 12.79 15.45 11.96
C PRO A 186 12.44 16.91 12.32
N ASP A 187 11.24 17.37 11.94
CA ASP A 187 10.69 18.68 12.28
C ASP A 187 10.04 18.73 13.69
N GLY A 188 10.09 17.62 14.44
CA GLY A 188 9.50 17.47 15.76
C GLY A 188 7.99 17.15 15.75
N SER A 189 7.36 17.02 14.58
CA SER A 189 5.94 16.73 14.50
C SER A 189 5.63 15.27 14.88
N PRO A 190 4.51 15.01 15.60
CA PRO A 190 4.14 13.65 15.97
C PRO A 190 3.61 12.88 14.76
N GLY A 191 3.92 11.59 14.73
CA GLY A 191 3.47 10.68 13.70
C GLY A 191 3.67 9.22 14.07
N VAL A 192 3.55 8.33 13.09
CA VAL A 192 3.82 6.89 13.21
C VAL A 192 4.54 6.39 11.98
N SER A 193 5.30 5.32 12.14
CA SER A 193 5.89 4.53 11.06
C SER A 193 5.54 3.08 11.26
N GLY A 194 5.54 2.33 10.18
CA GLY A 194 5.31 0.90 10.27
C GLY A 194 5.50 0.19 8.96
N GLY A 195 5.14 -1.08 9.00
CA GLY A 195 4.96 -1.92 7.84
C GLY A 195 3.51 -2.34 7.69
N GLY A 196 3.11 -2.61 6.46
CA GLY A 196 1.82 -3.16 6.12
C GLY A 196 1.93 -4.39 5.24
N THR A 197 0.96 -5.29 5.38
CA THR A 197 0.80 -6.47 4.53
C THR A 197 -0.61 -6.47 3.96
N ALA A 198 -0.69 -6.49 2.63
CA ALA A 198 -1.92 -6.67 1.88
C ALA A 198 -2.10 -8.15 1.52
N ILE A 199 -3.29 -8.67 1.77
CA ILE A 199 -3.70 -10.06 1.51
C ILE A 199 -4.82 -10.00 0.48
N ALA A 200 -4.73 -10.80 -0.58
CA ALA A 200 -5.74 -10.81 -1.64
C ALA A 200 -7.08 -11.35 -1.12
N ILE A 201 -8.16 -10.61 -1.40
CA ILE A 201 -9.51 -11.11 -1.19
C ILE A 201 -9.89 -12.03 -2.36
N GLY A 202 -10.71 -13.04 -2.08
CA GLY A 202 -11.30 -13.89 -3.11
C GLY A 202 -12.81 -13.75 -3.15
N GLY A 203 -13.37 -13.95 -4.34
CA GLY A 203 -14.81 -13.95 -4.59
C GLY A 203 -15.32 -12.57 -4.94
N GLU A 204 -16.53 -12.49 -5.49
CA GLU A 204 -17.16 -11.20 -5.79
C GLU A 204 -17.34 -10.43 -4.47
N LEU A 205 -16.59 -9.32 -4.30
CA LEU A 205 -16.92 -8.34 -3.26
C LEU A 205 -18.36 -7.92 -3.50
N ARG A 206 -19.23 -8.15 -2.49
CA ARG A 206 -20.67 -7.84 -2.53
C ARG A 206 -20.93 -6.62 -3.43
N ASP A 207 -21.63 -6.87 -4.54
CA ASP A 207 -22.04 -5.84 -5.47
C ASP A 207 -22.63 -4.64 -4.71
N LYS A 208 -22.27 -3.45 -5.18
CA LYS A 208 -22.72 -2.15 -4.67
C LYS A 208 -24.23 -2.04 -4.59
#